data_AF-A0AAF0Z0M7-F1
#
_entry.id   AF-A0AAF0Z0M7-F1
#
_cell.length_a   1.000
_cell.length_b   1.000
_cell.length_c   1.000
_cell.angle_alpha   90.00
_cell.angle_beta   90.00
_cell.angle_gamma   90.00
#
_symmetry.space_group_name_H-M   'P 1'
#
loop_
_entity.id
_entity.type
_entity.pdbx_description
1 polymer ?
#
loop_
_entity_poly.entity_id
_entity_poly.type
_entity_poly.pdbx_seq_one_letter_code
_entity_poly.pdbx_strand_id
1 'polypeptide(L)'
;GPIDKYDPEQPPSMVIIHHSRLPPCSTTESCIVRMLELQRLHQRDRHWFDIGFNFAIGGDGSVYEGRGWNQKPAAVKKYNNKSINIAFLGD
;
A
#
# COMPACT_ATOMS: atom_id res chain seq x y z
N GLY A 1 13.20 0.98 -0.48
CA GLY A 1 14.58 0.48 -0.29
C GLY A 1 15.08 0.91 1.07
N PRO A 2 16.35 0.62 1.45
CA PRO A 2 16.88 0.94 2.77
C PRO A 2 16.76 2.42 3.20
N ILE A 3 16.37 3.31 2.28
CA ILE A 3 16.27 4.78 2.47
C ILE A 3 14.85 5.32 2.14
N ASP A 4 13.80 4.50 2.07
CA ASP A 4 12.43 4.99 1.84
C ASP A 4 11.69 5.38 3.13
N LYS A 5 12.38 5.80 4.20
CA LYS A 5 11.70 6.33 5.39
C LYS A 5 11.28 7.77 5.20
N TYR A 6 10.25 8.20 5.94
CA TYR A 6 9.97 9.63 6.08
C TYR A 6 11.10 10.34 6.81
N ASP A 7 11.25 11.63 6.52
CA ASP A 7 11.99 12.53 7.39
C ASP A 7 11.11 12.77 8.64
N PRO A 8 11.60 12.49 9.86
CA PRO A 8 10.84 12.69 11.09
C PRO A 8 10.43 14.15 11.31
N GLU A 9 11.14 15.12 10.73
CA GLU A 9 10.81 16.55 10.81
C GLU A 9 9.79 16.99 9.75
N GLN A 10 9.52 16.12 8.77
CA GLN A 10 8.59 16.40 7.65
C GLN A 10 7.58 15.26 7.52
N PRO A 11 6.58 15.18 8.43
CA PRO A 11 5.55 14.17 8.34
C PRO A 11 4.73 14.32 7.05
N PRO A 12 4.16 13.22 6.52
CA PRO A 12 3.29 13.29 5.35
C PRO A 12 2.08 14.19 5.65
N SER A 13 1.79 15.10 4.72
CA SER A 13 0.70 16.08 4.83
C SER A 13 -0.54 15.70 4.00
N MET A 14 -0.49 14.59 3.28
CA MET A 14 -1.55 14.12 2.40
C MET A 14 -1.91 12.66 2.65
N VAL A 15 -3.16 12.32 2.36
CA VAL A 15 -3.61 10.95 2.19
C VAL A 15 -4.09 10.79 0.75
N ILE A 16 -3.59 9.77 0.04
CA ILE A 16 -4.02 9.45 -1.32
C ILE A 16 -4.74 8.11 -1.31
N ILE A 17 -5.97 8.09 -1.82
CA ILE A 17 -6.81 6.90 -1.89
C ILE A 17 -6.68 6.24 -3.27
N HIS A 18 -6.58 4.91 -3.27
CA HIS A 18 -6.46 4.06 -4.43
C HIS A 18 -7.49 2.92 -4.39
N HIS A 19 -7.63 2.24 -5.53
CA HIS A 19 -8.19 0.91 -5.65
C HIS A 19 -7.09 -0.05 -6.15
N SER A 20 -7.17 -1.33 -5.80
CA SER A 20 -6.10 -2.31 -6.10
C SER A 20 -6.14 -2.85 -7.52
N ARG A 21 -7.30 -2.77 -8.20
CA ARG A 21 -7.57 -3.42 -9.51
C ARG A 21 -7.42 -4.94 -9.49
N LEU A 22 -7.48 -5.54 -8.31
CA LEU A 22 -7.68 -6.97 -8.17
C LEU A 22 -9.17 -7.23 -7.88
N PRO A 23 -9.66 -8.46 -8.08
CA PRO A 23 -11.01 -8.79 -7.65
C PRO A 23 -11.16 -8.54 -6.13
N PRO A 24 -12.36 -8.13 -5.67
CA PRO A 24 -12.59 -7.84 -4.26
C PRO A 24 -12.42 -9.09 -3.38
N CYS A 25 -12.34 -8.86 -2.08
CA CYS A 25 -12.27 -9.88 -1.04
C CYS A 25 -13.26 -9.53 0.08
N SER A 26 -13.82 -10.54 0.75
CA SER A 26 -14.88 -10.34 1.76
C SER A 26 -14.71 -11.15 3.04
N THR A 27 -13.67 -12.00 3.11
CA THR A 27 -13.22 -12.65 4.34
C THR A 27 -11.76 -12.33 4.59
N THR A 28 -11.34 -12.38 5.86
CA THR A 28 -9.95 -12.15 6.26
C THR A 28 -8.98 -13.01 5.44
N GLU A 29 -9.26 -14.29 5.25
CA GLU A 29 -8.41 -15.22 4.50
C GLU A 29 -8.30 -14.78 3.03
N SER A 30 -9.43 -14.45 2.40
CA SER A 30 -9.43 -13.98 1.01
C SER A 30 -8.68 -12.65 0.84
N CYS A 31 -8.79 -11.74 1.81
CA CYS A 31 -8.11 -10.46 1.78
C CYS A 31 -6.60 -10.58 2.05
N ILE A 32 -6.18 -11.50 2.91
CA ILE A 32 -4.77 -11.87 3.05
C ILE A 32 -4.21 -12.39 1.72
N VAL A 33 -4.95 -13.24 1.01
CA VAL A 33 -4.54 -13.72 -0.32
C VAL A 33 -4.38 -12.57 -1.30
N ARG A 34 -5.30 -11.60 -1.32
CA ARG A 34 -5.18 -10.38 -2.16
C ARG A 34 -3.98 -9.51 -1.81
N MET A 35 -3.67 -9.36 -0.52
CA MET A 35 -2.49 -8.63 -0.07
C MET A 35 -1.20 -9.29 -0.57
N LEU A 36 -1.10 -10.62 -0.46
CA LEU A 36 0.06 -11.38 -0.94
C LEU A 36 0.20 -11.32 -2.47
N GLU A 37 -0.92 -11.36 -3.20
CA GLU A 37 -0.96 -11.18 -4.65
C GLU A 37 -0.43 -9.80 -5.07
N LEU A 38 -0.90 -8.72 -4.42
CA LEU A 38 -0.40 -7.36 -4.66
C LEU A 38 1.08 -7.21 -4.34
N GLN A 39 1.54 -7.76 -3.22
CA GLN A 39 2.95 -7.68 -2.84
C GLN A 39 3.83 -8.40 -3.87
N ARG A 40 3.43 -9.60 -4.30
CA ARG A 40 4.13 -10.35 -5.36
C ARG A 40 4.18 -9.58 -6.67
N LEU A 41 3.05 -9.04 -7.14
CA LEU A 41 2.99 -8.24 -8.37
C LEU A 41 3.93 -7.02 -8.28
N HIS A 42 3.89 -6.29 -7.16
CA HIS A 42 4.76 -5.13 -6.98
C HIS A 42 6.25 -5.48 -6.90
N GLN A 43 6.61 -6.58 -6.23
CA GLN A 43 8.01 -6.99 -6.09
C GLN A 43 8.57 -7.68 -7.34
N ARG A 44 7.78 -8.54 -7.99
CA ARG A 44 8.24 -9.36 -9.12
C ARG A 44 8.13 -8.61 -10.44
N ASP A 45 7.01 -7.96 -10.69
CA ASP A 45 6.73 -7.37 -12.00
C ASP A 45 7.18 -5.92 -12.07
N ARG A 46 7.08 -5.18 -10.95
CA ARG A 46 7.49 -3.76 -10.88
C ARG A 46 8.83 -3.54 -10.21
N HIS A 47 9.46 -4.60 -9.69
CA HIS A 47 10.75 -4.57 -9.00
C HIS A 47 10.80 -3.58 -7.82
N TRP A 48 9.66 -3.37 -7.15
CA TRP A 48 9.62 -2.58 -5.93
C TRP A 48 10.13 -3.40 -4.75
N PHE A 49 10.64 -2.74 -3.72
CA PHE A 49 11.10 -3.42 -2.51
C PHE A 49 9.96 -4.08 -1.73
N ASP A 50 8.75 -3.53 -1.85
CA ASP A 50 7.55 -3.96 -1.14
C ASP A 50 6.31 -3.45 -1.87
N ILE A 51 5.12 -3.86 -1.43
CA ILE A 51 3.81 -3.38 -1.87
C ILE A 51 3.79 -1.84 -1.95
N GLY A 52 3.14 -1.27 -2.98
CA GLY A 52 3.23 0.16 -3.25
C GLY A 52 2.51 1.09 -2.28
N PHE A 53 1.63 0.55 -1.43
CA PHE A 53 0.77 1.32 -0.52
C PHE A 53 1.24 1.20 0.93
N ASN A 54 0.87 2.17 1.76
CA ASN A 54 1.11 2.11 3.20
C ASN A 54 0.13 1.14 3.87
N PHE A 55 -1.14 1.23 3.49
CA PHE A 55 -2.23 0.41 4.01
C PHE A 55 -3.16 -0.04 2.89
N ALA A 56 -3.87 -1.14 3.12
CA ALA A 56 -5.00 -1.53 2.31
C ALA A 56 -6.24 -1.81 3.17
N ILE A 57 -7.42 -1.65 2.61
CA ILE A 57 -8.70 -1.92 3.25
C ILE A 57 -9.40 -3.03 2.46
N GLY A 58 -9.66 -4.16 3.12
CA GLY A 58 -10.39 -5.27 2.54
C GLY A 58 -11.91 -5.04 2.57
N GLY A 59 -12.65 -5.77 1.73
CA GLY A 59 -14.11 -5.78 1.80
C GLY A 59 -14.65 -6.55 3.02
N ASP A 60 -13.77 -7.21 3.78
CA ASP A 60 -14.03 -7.72 5.13
C ASP A 60 -14.05 -6.60 6.19
N GLY A 61 -13.68 -5.37 5.83
CA GLY A 61 -13.62 -4.21 6.72
C GLY A 61 -12.30 -4.09 7.50
N SER A 62 -11.36 -5.01 7.32
CA SER A 62 -10.07 -4.97 8.01
C SER A 62 -9.08 -4.03 7.31
N VAL A 63 -8.19 -3.42 8.10
CA VAL A 63 -7.02 -2.68 7.61
C VAL A 63 -5.81 -3.61 7.62
N TYR A 64 -5.14 -3.69 6.48
CA TYR A 64 -3.94 -4.49 6.27
C TYR A 64 -2.72 -3.59 6.13
N GLU A 65 -1.66 -3.90 6.88
CA GLU A 65 -0.41 -3.16 6.81
C GLU A 65 0.40 -3.58 5.57
N GLY A 66 0.77 -2.58 4.77
CA GLY A 66 1.78 -2.71 3.73
C GLY A 66 3.10 -2.12 4.20
N ARG A 67 3.48 -0.97 3.64
CA ARG A 67 4.69 -0.24 4.07
C ARG A 67 4.59 0.40 5.45
N GLY A 68 3.37 0.51 6.01
CA GLY A 68 3.12 1.07 7.33
C GLY A 68 3.35 2.58 7.40
N TRP A 69 3.39 3.12 8.62
CA TRP A 69 3.45 4.56 8.87
C TRP A 69 4.80 5.21 8.52
N ASN A 70 5.89 4.47 8.71
CA ASN A 70 7.24 5.04 8.73
C ASN A 70 7.96 5.00 7.38
N GLN A 71 7.33 4.46 6.35
CA GLN A 71 7.91 4.30 5.02
C GLN A 71 7.09 5.01 3.95
N LYS A 72 7.79 5.63 3.01
CA LYS A 72 7.23 6.25 1.82
C LYS A 72 6.61 5.17 0.91
N PRO A 73 5.40 5.40 0.38
CA PRO A 73 4.79 4.55 -0.63
C PRO A 73 5.55 4.62 -1.95
N ALA A 74 5.17 3.77 -2.90
CA ALA A 74 5.72 3.76 -4.25
C ALA A 74 4.69 4.11 -5.34
N ALA A 75 3.40 4.23 -4.98
CA ALA A 75 2.30 4.34 -5.93
C ALA A 75 2.29 5.64 -6.74
N VAL A 76 2.67 6.78 -6.15
CA VAL A 76 2.56 8.09 -6.81
C VAL A 76 3.88 8.85 -6.73
N LYS A 77 4.77 8.62 -7.71
CA LYS A 77 6.18 9.09 -7.72
C LYS A 77 6.41 10.51 -7.19
N LYS A 78 5.59 11.50 -7.62
CA LYS A 78 5.76 12.91 -7.22
C LYS A 78 5.30 13.24 -5.79
N TYR A 79 4.47 12.39 -5.18
CA TYR A 79 3.84 12.63 -3.88
C TYR A 79 4.26 11.64 -2.80
N ASN A 80 4.97 10.56 -3.15
CA ASN A 80 5.43 9.54 -2.20
C ASN A 80 6.17 10.11 -0.98
N ASN A 81 6.88 11.24 -1.09
CA ASN A 81 7.57 11.87 0.04
C ASN A 81 6.67 12.67 0.99
N LYS A 82 5.40 12.89 0.64
CA LYS A 82 4.47 13.76 1.37
C LYS A 82 3.12 13.10 1.67
N SER A 83 2.95 11.82 1.35
CA SER A 83 1.63 11.18 1.41
C SER A 83 1.64 9.77 1.99
N ILE A 84 0.65 9.47 2.82
CA ILE A 84 0.22 8.10 3.11
C ILE A 84 -0.73 7.63 1.99
N ASN A 85 -0.48 6.46 1.43
CA ASN A 85 -1.31 5.89 0.37
C ASN A 85 -2.12 4.70 0.91
N ILE A 86 -3.44 4.76 0.77
CA ILE A 86 -4.39 3.73 1.22
C ILE A 86 -5.11 3.17 0.00
N ALA A 87 -5.14 1.85 -0.15
CA ALA A 87 -5.84 1.19 -1.26
C ALA A 87 -7.03 0.36 -0.79
N PHE A 88 -8.19 0.50 -1.42
CA PHE A 88 -9.27 -0.48 -1.28
C PHE A 88 -8.96 -1.73 -2.11
N LEU A 89 -9.11 -2.92 -1.53
CA LEU A 89 -8.92 -4.20 -2.22
C LEU A 89 -10.16 -4.50 -3.08
N GLY A 90 -10.07 -4.14 -4.35
CA GLY A 90 -11.17 -4.24 -5.30
C GLY A 90 -10.96 -3.30 -6.49
N ASP A 91 -12.02 -3.15 -7.26
CA ASP A 91 -12.16 -2.16 -8.34
C ASP A 91 -13.37 -1.26 -8.05
#